data_AF-A0A087YMT9-F1
#
_entry.id   AF-A0A087YMT9-F1
#
_cell.length_a   1.000
_cell.length_b   1.000
_cell.length_c   1.000
_cell.angle_alpha   90.00
_cell.angle_beta   90.00
_cell.angle_gamma   90.00
#
_symmetry.space_group_name_H-M   'P 1'
#
loop_
_entity.id
_entity.type
_entity.pdbx_description
1 polymer ?
#
loop_
_entity_poly.entity_id
_entity_poly.type
_entity_poly.pdbx_seq_one_letter_code
_entity_poly.pdbx_strand_id
1 'polypeptide(L)'
;MQFRLFSFALIVLNCMEYSNCQAPSHRWRRNKRVSGIDGLTGQPPASPLSDRDICHQLRPREASYGAYPICKGCSVCSRDNGCVNCQPKLFLFLRRERMRQYGECLHDCPAGYYGMRSPEINMCSRCRIDNCESCFSKDFCTKCKSGFYLHKGRCFDKCPEGFAPLEDTMECGEGCEVGQWSEWGACTRRNKTCGYKWGLETRTRHIVKKPPKDTIPCPTIAESRMCKMAMRHCRRGNSGKHRSKEPKKKNKQRLRFRAQNQHSDHLASARSSQ
;
A
#
# COMPACT_ATOMS: atom_id res chain seq x y z
N MET A 1 26.51 57.67 29.16
CA MET A 1 25.62 56.47 29.23
C MET A 1 26.10 55.49 28.16
N GLN A 2 27.15 54.71 28.42
CA GLN A 2 27.12 53.34 28.97
C GLN A 2 26.09 52.41 28.32
N PHE A 3 26.57 51.43 27.55
CA PHE A 3 26.29 49.98 27.51
C PHE A 3 26.74 49.45 26.13
N ARG A 4 28.04 49.16 25.95
CA ARG A 4 28.72 47.86 26.19
C ARG A 4 28.20 46.74 25.26
N LEU A 5 28.95 46.57 24.16
CA LEU A 5 29.06 45.35 23.36
C LEU A 5 29.28 44.16 24.28
N PHE A 6 28.32 43.23 24.35
CA PHE A 6 28.52 41.94 25.01
C PHE A 6 28.92 40.89 23.98
N SER A 7 30.06 40.27 24.30
CA SER A 7 30.86 39.34 23.53
C SER A 7 30.10 38.16 22.95
N PHE A 8 30.41 37.89 21.67
CA PHE A 8 30.29 36.63 20.95
C PHE A 8 31.10 35.45 21.56
N ALA A 9 31.36 35.46 22.87
CA ALA A 9 32.21 34.47 23.55
C ALA A 9 31.44 33.32 24.22
N LEU A 10 30.11 33.23 24.06
CA LEU A 10 29.30 32.13 24.63
C LEU A 10 28.72 31.15 23.60
N ILE A 11 29.13 31.24 22.32
CA ILE A 11 28.62 30.34 21.26
C ILE A 11 29.68 29.34 20.76
N VAL A 12 30.95 29.41 21.23
CA VAL A 12 32.04 28.55 20.70
C VAL A 12 32.62 27.54 21.71
N LEU A 13 32.11 27.44 22.95
CA LEU A 13 32.61 26.47 23.95
C LEU A 13 31.57 25.41 24.38
N ASN A 14 30.77 24.89 23.44
CA ASN A 14 29.98 23.68 23.66
C ASN A 14 29.93 22.73 22.44
N CYS A 15 30.90 22.84 21.52
CA CYS A 15 30.97 22.00 20.31
C CYS A 15 32.33 21.32 20.12
N MET A 16 33.08 21.01 21.19
CA MET A 16 34.37 20.34 21.09
C MET A 16 34.61 19.37 22.25
N GLU A 17 33.80 18.32 22.33
CA GLU A 17 34.21 17.00 22.89
C GLU A 17 33.20 15.90 22.51
N TYR A 18 32.88 15.83 21.22
CA TYR A 18 32.18 14.69 20.62
C TYR A 18 33.18 13.90 19.78
N SER A 19 34.11 13.20 20.44
CA SER A 19 34.96 12.19 19.81
C SER A 19 35.62 11.30 20.87
N ASN A 20 35.51 9.98 20.67
CA ASN A 20 36.19 8.88 21.37
C ASN A 20 35.46 8.25 22.57
N CYS A 21 34.40 7.48 22.28
CA CYS A 21 34.14 6.25 23.03
C CYS A 21 34.58 5.04 22.18
N GLN A 22 35.86 4.68 22.28
CA GLN A 22 36.33 3.33 21.94
C GLN A 22 36.11 2.43 23.16
N ALA A 23 35.38 1.33 22.97
CA ALA A 23 35.21 0.29 23.97
C ALA A 23 36.54 -0.45 24.23
N PRO A 24 36.90 -0.76 25.48
CA PRO A 24 37.83 -1.85 25.77
C PRO A 24 37.11 -3.12 26.18
N SER A 25 37.74 -4.20 25.76
CA SER A 25 37.34 -5.60 25.79
C SER A 25 37.37 -6.23 27.19
N HIS A 26 36.61 -7.31 27.30
CA HIS A 26 36.55 -8.26 28.40
C HIS A 26 37.91 -8.57 29.05
N ARG A 27 37.99 -8.46 30.38
CA ARG A 27 38.85 -9.35 31.19
C ARG A 27 38.31 -9.53 32.61
N TRP A 28 37.79 -10.73 32.86
CA TRP A 28 37.44 -11.24 34.20
C TRP A 28 38.67 -11.25 35.13
N ARG A 29 38.53 -10.75 36.37
CA ARG A 29 39.41 -11.13 37.49
C ARG A 29 38.61 -11.34 38.78
N ARG A 30 38.88 -12.49 39.40
CA ARG A 30 38.27 -13.10 40.59
C ARG A 30 38.63 -12.37 41.91
N ASN A 31 37.66 -12.41 42.82
CA ASN A 31 37.66 -12.42 44.30
C ASN A 31 38.88 -11.98 45.11
N LYS A 32 38.59 -11.19 46.17
CA LYS A 32 39.40 -11.01 47.39
C LYS A 32 38.96 -11.99 48.51
N ARG A 33 39.91 -12.36 49.38
CA ARG A 33 39.76 -12.81 50.80
C ARG A 33 40.61 -11.84 51.66
N VAL A 34 40.06 -11.19 52.71
CA VAL A 34 40.20 -11.48 54.18
C VAL A 34 41.63 -11.16 54.68
N SER A 35 41.96 -10.39 55.75
CA SER A 35 41.44 -10.27 57.15
C SER A 35 42.00 -9.03 57.91
N GLY A 36 41.39 -8.68 59.06
CA GLY A 36 42.03 -8.17 60.31
C GLY A 36 41.68 -6.73 60.75
N ILE A 37 40.89 -6.47 61.82
CA ILE A 37 41.15 -6.28 63.30
C ILE A 37 42.18 -5.15 63.61
N ASP A 38 42.02 -4.13 64.47
CA ASP A 38 41.34 -3.93 65.78
C ASP A 38 40.97 -2.43 66.07
N GLY A 39 40.00 -2.18 66.97
CA GLY A 39 40.15 -1.31 68.16
C GLY A 39 39.98 0.23 68.14
N LEU A 40 38.86 0.69 68.73
CA LEU A 40 38.66 1.84 69.66
C LEU A 40 38.45 3.30 69.18
N THR A 41 37.27 3.81 69.57
CA THR A 41 36.86 5.14 70.09
C THR A 41 37.13 6.43 69.29
N GLY A 42 36.04 7.15 69.00
CA GLY A 42 36.03 8.58 68.72
C GLY A 42 35.13 8.97 67.53
N GLN A 43 33.96 9.55 67.80
CA GLN A 43 33.28 10.39 66.81
C GLN A 43 34.06 11.71 66.66
N PRO A 44 34.42 12.11 65.43
CA PRO A 44 34.26 13.52 65.06
C PRO A 44 33.86 13.67 63.55
N PRO A 45 33.76 14.88 63.01
CA PRO A 45 32.53 15.47 62.50
C PRO A 45 32.29 15.22 61.00
N ALA A 46 31.05 15.46 60.57
CA ALA A 46 30.68 15.53 59.17
C ALA A 46 31.60 16.50 58.41
N SER A 47 32.40 15.96 57.51
CA SER A 47 33.13 16.68 56.47
C SER A 47 32.73 16.11 55.10
N PRO A 48 32.70 16.95 54.06
CA PRO A 48 31.85 16.77 52.90
C PRO A 48 32.33 15.60 52.05
N LEU A 49 31.39 14.77 51.61
CA LEU A 49 31.66 13.61 50.76
C LEU A 49 32.37 14.07 49.47
N SER A 50 33.49 13.41 49.20
CA SER A 50 34.29 13.56 47.98
C SER A 50 33.48 13.28 46.71
N ASP A 51 33.81 13.97 45.61
CA ASP A 51 33.28 13.86 44.23
C ASP A 51 33.42 12.46 43.56
N ARG A 52 33.49 11.38 44.35
CA ARG A 52 33.60 10.00 43.89
C ARG A 52 32.33 9.17 44.09
N ASP A 53 31.30 9.74 44.71
CA ASP A 53 29.97 9.10 44.88
C ASP A 53 28.89 9.61 43.90
N ILE A 54 29.24 10.48 42.96
CA ILE A 54 28.31 10.98 41.92
C ILE A 54 28.23 10.01 40.71
N CYS A 55 28.75 8.78 40.84
CA CYS A 55 28.63 7.73 39.81
C CYS A 55 27.53 6.68 40.10
N HIS A 56 26.64 6.91 41.08
CA HIS A 56 25.56 5.97 41.40
C HIS A 56 24.12 6.46 41.13
N GLN A 57 23.91 7.73 40.77
CA GLN A 57 22.55 8.25 40.47
C GLN A 57 22.12 8.15 39.00
N LEU A 58 23.03 7.82 38.07
CA LEU A 58 22.74 7.61 36.64
C LEU A 58 22.96 6.16 36.20
N ARG A 59 22.79 5.20 37.12
CA ARG A 59 22.23 3.92 36.67
C ARG A 59 20.86 4.25 36.10
N PRO A 60 20.47 3.79 34.89
CA PRO A 60 19.05 3.61 34.63
C PRO A 60 18.58 2.81 35.84
N ARG A 61 17.73 3.40 36.68
CA ARG A 61 17.04 2.62 37.70
C ARG A 61 16.51 1.45 36.91
N GLU A 62 17.02 0.24 37.16
CA GLU A 62 16.30 -0.96 36.81
C GLU A 62 14.89 -0.66 37.30
N ALA A 63 13.99 -0.47 36.34
CA ALA A 63 12.63 -0.09 36.64
C ALA A 63 12.16 -1.18 37.57
N SER A 64 12.10 -0.85 38.86
CA SER A 64 11.56 -1.73 39.87
C SER A 64 10.23 -2.19 39.29
N TYR A 65 10.11 -3.49 39.07
CA TYR A 65 8.96 -4.15 38.49
C TYR A 65 7.75 -4.02 39.45
N GLY A 66 7.34 -2.81 39.78
CA GLY A 66 5.94 -2.50 40.01
C GLY A 66 5.29 -2.60 38.64
N ALA A 67 4.60 -3.72 38.41
CA ALA A 67 4.02 -4.09 37.13
C ALA A 67 3.01 -3.04 36.64
N TYR A 68 3.48 -1.97 36.01
CA TYR A 68 2.64 -1.15 35.16
C TYR A 68 2.25 -2.03 33.96
N PRO A 69 0.96 -2.37 33.78
CA PRO A 69 0.52 -3.29 32.72
C PRO A 69 0.96 -2.83 31.32
N ILE A 70 1.13 -1.52 31.16
CA ILE A 70 1.39 -0.80 29.91
C ILE A 70 2.82 -1.05 29.38
N CYS A 71 3.79 -1.39 30.25
CA CYS A 71 5.20 -1.58 29.86
C CYS A 71 5.58 -3.04 29.57
N LYS A 72 4.62 -3.96 29.47
CA LYS A 72 4.93 -5.38 29.19
C LYS A 72 5.55 -5.53 27.80
N GLY A 73 6.71 -6.21 27.70
CA GLY A 73 7.42 -6.42 26.42
C GLY A 73 8.09 -5.16 25.87
N CYS A 74 8.25 -4.12 26.69
CA CYS A 74 8.88 -2.87 26.31
C CYS A 74 10.39 -2.86 26.65
N SER A 75 11.24 -2.36 25.75
CA SER A 75 12.67 -2.14 26.04
C SER A 75 12.93 -0.76 26.66
N VAL A 76 12.16 0.26 26.26
CA VAL A 76 12.25 1.62 26.79
C VAL A 76 10.85 2.14 27.10
N CYS A 77 10.52 2.26 28.39
CA CYS A 77 9.21 2.72 28.86
C CYS A 77 9.27 4.08 29.56
N SER A 78 8.29 4.93 29.29
CA SER A 78 8.06 6.21 29.95
C SER A 78 6.77 6.17 30.78
N ARG A 79 6.73 6.92 31.88
CA ARG A 79 5.56 6.97 32.78
C ARG A 79 4.33 7.58 32.10
N ASP A 80 4.53 8.60 31.26
CA ASP A 80 3.43 9.37 30.67
C ASP A 80 3.05 8.90 29.25
N ASN A 81 4.05 8.46 28.48
CA ASN A 81 3.88 8.04 27.09
C ASN A 81 3.74 6.51 26.92
N GLY A 82 3.83 5.74 28.01
CA GLY A 82 3.89 4.29 27.96
C GLY A 82 5.16 3.80 27.25
N CYS A 83 5.04 2.73 26.47
CA CYS A 83 6.19 2.16 25.78
C CYS A 83 6.64 3.02 24.58
N VAL A 84 7.94 3.31 24.51
CA VAL A 84 8.56 4.05 23.40
C VAL A 84 9.20 3.10 22.40
N ASN A 85 9.85 2.04 22.89
CA ASN A 85 10.45 1.01 22.04
C ASN A 85 10.11 -0.39 22.54
N CYS A 86 9.64 -1.25 21.65
CA CYS A 86 9.28 -2.62 21.96
C CYS A 86 10.49 -3.55 21.89
N GLN A 87 10.38 -4.73 22.52
CA GLN A 87 11.33 -5.81 22.25
C GLN A 87 11.23 -6.26 20.78
N PRO A 88 12.31 -6.82 20.21
CA PRO A 88 12.28 -7.37 18.86
C PRO A 88 11.12 -8.37 18.69
N LYS A 89 10.49 -8.39 17.51
CA LYS A 89 9.30 -9.19 17.13
C LYS A 89 7.95 -8.67 17.61
N LEU A 90 7.88 -7.76 18.58
CA LEU A 90 6.63 -7.11 18.99
C LEU A 90 6.34 -5.89 18.14
N PHE A 91 5.06 -5.52 18.03
CA PHE A 91 4.59 -4.32 17.36
C PHE A 91 4.24 -3.23 18.36
N LEU A 92 4.74 -2.02 18.12
CA LEU A 92 4.34 -0.82 18.83
C LEU A 92 2.94 -0.39 18.36
N PHE A 93 2.00 -0.34 19.29
CA PHE A 93 0.64 0.15 19.08
C PHE A 93 0.42 1.43 19.88
N LEU A 94 0.00 2.49 19.18
CA LEU A 94 -0.33 3.76 19.82
C LEU A 94 -1.82 3.77 20.19
N ARG A 95 -2.10 3.54 21.48
CA ARG A 95 -3.44 3.55 22.02
C ARG A 95 -3.83 4.98 22.42
N ARG A 96 -5.01 5.42 21.99
CA ARG A 96 -5.58 6.72 22.38
C ARG A 96 -6.72 6.49 23.37
N GLU A 97 -6.58 7.05 24.56
CA GLU A 97 -7.59 7.01 25.61
C GLU A 97 -7.88 8.43 26.05
N ARG A 98 -9.05 8.95 25.65
CA ARG A 98 -9.43 10.35 25.84
C ARG A 98 -8.38 11.30 25.20
N MET A 99 -7.68 12.07 26.05
CA MET A 99 -6.64 13.04 25.68
C MET A 99 -5.23 12.47 25.76
N ARG A 100 -5.06 11.26 26.30
CA ARG A 100 -3.76 10.60 26.43
C ARG A 100 -3.53 9.67 25.23
N GLN A 101 -2.28 9.63 24.81
CA GLN A 101 -1.80 8.67 23.83
C GLN A 101 -0.58 8.00 24.42
N TYR A 102 -0.59 6.67 24.47
CA TYR A 102 0.50 5.88 25.02
C TYR A 102 0.79 4.67 24.14
N GLY A 103 2.04 4.24 24.16
CA GLY A 103 2.48 3.05 23.44
C GLY A 103 2.27 1.77 24.24
N GLU A 104 1.77 0.74 23.59
CA GLU A 104 1.69 -0.64 24.07
C GLU A 104 2.43 -1.55 23.08
N CYS A 105 3.05 -2.64 23.57
CA CYS A 105 3.68 -3.64 22.71
C CYS A 105 2.78 -4.86 22.58
N LEU A 106 2.43 -5.22 21.34
CA LEU A 106 1.52 -6.32 21.04
C LEU A 106 2.22 -7.37 20.17
N HIS A 107 1.79 -8.63 20.29
CA HIS A 107 2.22 -9.69 19.38
C HIS A 107 1.59 -9.54 18.00
N ASP A 108 0.31 -9.17 17.96
CA ASP A 108 -0.46 -8.93 16.75
C ASP A 108 -1.25 -7.63 16.87
N CYS A 109 -1.45 -6.94 15.74
CA CYS A 109 -2.18 -5.69 15.71
C CYS A 109 -3.70 -5.91 15.87
N PRO A 110 -4.42 -5.02 16.57
CA PRO A 110 -5.85 -5.14 16.78
C PRO A 110 -6.65 -4.91 15.48
N ALA A 111 -7.95 -5.25 15.51
CA ALA A 111 -8.85 -5.05 14.37
C ALA A 111 -8.82 -3.61 13.85
N GLY A 112 -8.80 -3.45 12.52
CA GLY A 112 -8.63 -2.15 11.86
C GLY A 112 -7.19 -1.62 11.82
N TYR A 113 -6.20 -2.40 12.25
CA TYR A 113 -4.77 -2.10 12.13
C TYR A 113 -4.04 -3.24 11.42
N TYR A 114 -2.94 -2.90 10.74
CA TYR A 114 -2.04 -3.86 10.11
C TYR A 114 -0.61 -3.65 10.64
N GLY A 115 0.14 -4.75 10.73
CA GLY A 115 1.52 -4.73 11.21
C GLY A 115 2.48 -4.29 10.11
N MET A 116 3.19 -3.19 10.34
CA MET A 116 4.28 -2.72 9.48
C MET A 116 5.62 -3.12 10.13
N ARG A 117 6.49 -3.80 9.37
CA ARG A 117 7.84 -4.16 9.80
C ARG A 117 8.86 -3.21 9.16
N SER A 118 9.38 -2.27 9.93
CA SER A 118 10.49 -1.38 9.52
C SER A 118 11.81 -1.96 10.04
N PRO A 119 12.97 -1.65 9.43
CA PRO A 119 14.27 -2.04 9.96
C PRO A 119 14.51 -1.57 11.41
N GLU A 120 13.87 -0.46 11.81
CA GLU A 120 14.07 0.18 13.11
C GLU A 120 13.04 -0.29 14.14
N ILE A 121 11.76 -0.28 13.78
CA ILE A 121 10.64 -0.65 14.67
C ILE A 121 9.51 -1.34 13.89
N ASN A 122 8.87 -2.33 14.52
CA ASN A 122 7.60 -2.84 14.03
C ASN A 122 6.48 -2.04 14.67
N MET A 123 5.51 -1.58 13.88
CA MET A 123 4.42 -0.71 14.36
C MET A 123 3.08 -1.12 13.77
N CYS A 124 2.02 -1.00 14.57
CA CYS A 124 0.65 -1.16 14.13
C CYS A 124 0.15 0.14 13.48
N SER A 125 -0.13 0.09 12.18
CA SER A 125 -0.67 1.21 11.42
C SER A 125 -2.17 1.02 11.18
N ARG A 126 -2.95 2.09 11.32
CA ARG A 126 -4.41 2.03 11.08
C ARG A 126 -4.69 1.78 9.61
N CYS A 127 -5.64 0.90 9.34
CA CYS A 127 -6.19 0.68 8.01
C CYS A 127 -6.92 1.93 7.49
N ARG A 128 -6.53 2.44 6.32
CA ARG A 128 -7.15 3.62 5.69
C ARG A 128 -7.94 3.29 4.43
N ILE A 129 -8.11 2.00 4.12
CA ILE A 129 -8.86 1.54 2.96
C ILE A 129 -10.35 1.63 3.28
N ASP A 130 -11.11 2.29 2.41
CA ASP A 130 -12.55 2.43 2.58
C ASP A 130 -13.26 1.07 2.55
N ASN A 131 -14.22 0.91 3.45
CA ASN A 131 -15.02 -0.32 3.59
C ASN A 131 -14.21 -1.61 3.84
N CYS A 132 -12.99 -1.48 4.35
CA CYS A 132 -12.14 -2.61 4.73
C CYS A 132 -12.31 -2.96 6.23
N GLU A 133 -12.40 -4.25 6.55
CA GLU A 133 -12.42 -4.78 7.93
C GLU A 133 -10.99 -5.09 8.40
N SER A 134 -10.23 -5.81 7.57
CA SER A 134 -8.83 -6.13 7.82
C SER A 134 -7.99 -5.88 6.57
N CYS A 135 -6.84 -5.21 6.73
CA CYS A 135 -5.89 -5.02 5.65
C CYS A 135 -4.53 -5.64 5.99
N PHE A 136 -3.84 -6.05 4.95
CA PHE A 136 -2.47 -6.56 5.02
C PHE A 136 -1.46 -5.41 4.97
N SER A 137 -1.73 -4.41 4.12
CA SER A 137 -0.86 -3.25 3.94
C SER A 137 -1.70 -1.97 3.83
N LYS A 138 -1.01 -0.85 3.61
CA LYS A 138 -1.65 0.46 3.42
C LYS A 138 -2.69 0.46 2.29
N ASP A 139 -2.42 -0.29 1.23
CA ASP A 139 -3.18 -0.26 -0.02
C ASP A 139 -3.82 -1.62 -0.36
N PHE A 140 -3.63 -2.63 0.49
CA PHE A 140 -4.14 -3.98 0.27
C PHE A 140 -5.03 -4.47 1.42
N CYS A 141 -6.33 -4.55 1.15
CA CYS A 141 -7.35 -5.12 2.01
C CYS A 141 -7.41 -6.64 1.83
N THR A 142 -7.54 -7.38 2.93
CA THR A 142 -7.74 -8.85 2.92
C THR A 142 -9.17 -9.23 3.14
N LYS A 143 -9.95 -8.42 3.86
CA LYS A 143 -11.35 -8.67 4.15
C LYS A 143 -12.15 -7.38 4.11
N CYS A 144 -13.16 -7.33 3.25
CA CYS A 144 -14.09 -6.21 3.16
C CYS A 144 -15.19 -6.34 4.22
N LYS A 145 -15.81 -5.19 4.55
CA LYS A 145 -17.03 -5.17 5.36
C LYS A 145 -18.16 -5.87 4.62
N SER A 146 -19.18 -6.32 5.37
CA SER A 146 -20.37 -6.94 4.80
C SER A 146 -21.04 -6.05 3.76
N GLY A 147 -21.44 -6.64 2.63
CA GLY A 147 -22.05 -5.93 1.49
C GLY A 147 -21.06 -5.28 0.53
N PHE A 148 -19.75 -5.50 0.69
CA PHE A 148 -18.72 -5.05 -0.25
C PHE A 148 -17.92 -6.23 -0.80
N TYR A 149 -17.57 -6.14 -2.08
CA TYR A 149 -16.79 -7.14 -2.80
C TYR A 149 -15.32 -6.73 -2.86
N LEU A 150 -14.43 -7.69 -2.56
CA LEU A 150 -12.99 -7.50 -2.65
C LEU A 150 -12.52 -7.63 -4.11
N HIS A 151 -11.81 -6.62 -4.60
CA HIS A 151 -11.18 -6.63 -5.92
C HIS A 151 -9.79 -5.99 -5.85
N LYS A 152 -8.74 -6.76 -6.17
CA LYS A 152 -7.34 -6.30 -6.21
C LYS A 152 -6.92 -5.53 -4.94
N GLY A 153 -7.33 -6.02 -3.77
CA GLY A 153 -6.99 -5.42 -2.49
C GLY A 153 -7.83 -4.18 -2.10
N ARG A 154 -8.91 -3.85 -2.82
CA ARG A 154 -9.84 -2.77 -2.45
C ARG A 154 -11.28 -3.28 -2.41
N CYS A 155 -12.13 -2.58 -1.68
CA CYS A 155 -13.52 -2.96 -1.46
C CYS A 155 -14.46 -2.08 -2.28
N PHE A 156 -15.39 -2.70 -3.00
CA PHE A 156 -16.36 -2.03 -3.86
C PHE A 156 -17.79 -2.50 -3.55
N ASP A 157 -18.76 -1.61 -3.70
CA ASP A 157 -20.19 -1.96 -3.59
C ASP A 157 -20.66 -2.81 -4.77
N LYS A 158 -20.10 -2.56 -5.96
CA LYS A 158 -20.33 -3.33 -7.19
C LYS A 158 -19.00 -3.67 -7.86
N CYS A 159 -18.92 -4.85 -8.46
CA CYS A 159 -17.71 -5.25 -9.18
C CYS A 159 -17.47 -4.38 -10.43
N PRO A 160 -16.19 -4.04 -10.71
CA PRO A 160 -15.83 -3.26 -11.89
C PRO A 160 -16.06 -4.04 -13.18
N GLU A 161 -16.07 -3.33 -14.32
CA GLU A 161 -16.32 -3.92 -15.64
C GLU A 161 -15.39 -5.11 -15.93
N GLY A 162 -15.99 -6.22 -16.41
CA GLY A 162 -15.28 -7.47 -16.69
C GLY A 162 -15.21 -8.45 -15.52
N PHE A 163 -15.64 -8.04 -14.32
CA PHE A 163 -15.69 -8.89 -13.14
C PHE A 163 -17.13 -9.04 -12.63
N ALA A 164 -17.42 -10.18 -12.03
CA ALA A 164 -18.72 -10.52 -11.46
C ALA A 164 -18.59 -10.76 -9.94
N PRO A 165 -19.62 -10.41 -9.16
CA PRO A 165 -19.64 -10.73 -7.73
C PRO A 165 -19.76 -12.25 -7.54
N LEU A 166 -18.83 -12.80 -6.77
CA LEU A 166 -18.89 -14.18 -6.26
C LEU A 166 -19.50 -14.13 -4.85
N GLU A 167 -20.73 -14.59 -4.72
CA GLU A 167 -21.47 -14.54 -3.44
C GLU A 167 -20.81 -15.40 -2.36
N ASP A 168 -20.24 -16.56 -2.76
CA ASP A 168 -19.66 -17.52 -1.82
C ASP A 168 -18.39 -16.99 -1.12
N THR A 169 -17.63 -16.12 -1.80
CA THR A 169 -16.36 -15.58 -1.29
C THR A 169 -16.38 -14.07 -1.06
N MET A 170 -17.45 -13.36 -1.44
CA MET A 170 -17.54 -11.88 -1.40
C MET A 170 -16.38 -11.21 -2.16
N GLU A 171 -16.01 -11.79 -3.30
CA GLU A 171 -14.91 -11.35 -4.16
C GLU A 171 -15.39 -11.04 -5.58
N CYS A 172 -14.69 -10.16 -6.28
CA CYS A 172 -14.93 -9.92 -7.69
C CYS A 172 -14.09 -10.88 -8.54
N GLY A 173 -14.72 -11.96 -9.01
CA GLY A 173 -14.12 -12.95 -9.88
C GLY A 173 -14.34 -12.68 -11.37
N GLU A 174 -13.52 -13.28 -12.23
CA GLU A 174 -13.76 -13.28 -13.67
C GLU A 174 -14.93 -14.22 -13.98
N GLY A 175 -16.12 -13.65 -14.22
CA GLY A 175 -17.33 -14.43 -14.46
C GLY A 175 -17.38 -15.15 -15.81
N CYS A 176 -16.47 -14.81 -16.74
CA CYS A 176 -16.38 -15.46 -18.04
C CYS A 176 -14.92 -15.61 -18.47
N GLU A 177 -14.46 -16.85 -18.59
CA GLU A 177 -13.20 -17.13 -19.27
C GLU A 177 -13.43 -17.00 -20.77
N VAL A 178 -12.66 -16.12 -21.42
CA VAL A 178 -12.69 -15.90 -22.87
C VAL A 178 -11.41 -16.42 -23.51
N GLY A 179 -11.55 -16.97 -24.70
CA GLY A 179 -10.45 -17.56 -25.46
C GLY A 179 -9.53 -16.48 -26.07
N GLN A 180 -8.48 -16.95 -26.74
CA GLN A 180 -7.60 -16.09 -27.51
C GLN A 180 -8.36 -15.38 -28.64
N TRP A 181 -7.91 -14.17 -28.96
CA TRP A 181 -8.40 -13.42 -30.10
C TRP A 181 -8.03 -14.13 -31.41
N SER A 182 -8.94 -14.12 -32.38
CA SER A 182 -8.60 -14.45 -33.74
C SER A 182 -7.59 -13.45 -34.32
N GLU A 183 -6.95 -13.87 -35.41
CA GLU A 183 -6.27 -12.93 -36.30
C GLU A 183 -7.23 -11.85 -36.79
N TRP A 184 -6.67 -10.68 -37.13
CA TRP A 184 -7.46 -9.58 -37.66
C TRP A 184 -8.02 -9.93 -39.03
N GLY A 185 -9.33 -9.75 -39.21
CA GLY A 185 -9.98 -9.91 -40.51
C GLY A 185 -9.50 -8.88 -41.53
N ALA A 186 -9.86 -9.08 -42.80
CA ALA A 186 -9.46 -8.18 -43.87
C ALA A 186 -9.97 -6.74 -43.64
N CYS A 187 -9.10 -5.76 -43.90
CA CYS A 187 -9.45 -4.36 -43.83
C CYS A 187 -10.51 -4.00 -44.89
N THR A 188 -11.76 -3.78 -44.49
CA THR A 188 -12.87 -3.53 -45.43
C THR A 188 -13.64 -2.24 -45.11
N ARG A 189 -14.36 -1.73 -46.11
CA ARG A 189 -15.31 -0.62 -45.94
C ARG A 189 -16.54 -0.84 -46.79
N ARG A 190 -17.71 -0.98 -46.16
CA ARG A 190 -18.97 -1.36 -46.82
C ARG A 190 -18.80 -2.65 -47.64
N ASN A 191 -18.19 -3.67 -47.03
CA ASN A 191 -17.87 -4.99 -47.63
C ASN A 191 -16.99 -4.93 -48.89
N LYS A 192 -16.17 -3.87 -49.02
CA LYS A 192 -15.21 -3.72 -50.13
C LYS A 192 -13.80 -3.52 -49.60
N THR A 193 -12.82 -4.13 -50.26
CA THR A 193 -11.37 -4.00 -49.99
C THR A 193 -10.67 -3.00 -50.91
N CYS A 194 -11.43 -2.33 -51.79
CA CYS A 194 -10.95 -1.41 -52.81
C CYS A 194 -11.73 -0.08 -52.79
N GLY A 195 -11.18 0.95 -53.43
CA GLY A 195 -11.84 2.25 -53.62
C GLY A 195 -11.83 3.20 -52.40
N TYR A 196 -11.25 2.79 -51.27
CA TYR A 196 -11.16 3.60 -50.05
C TYR A 196 -9.73 3.58 -49.49
N LYS A 197 -9.31 4.67 -48.84
CA LYS A 197 -7.99 4.80 -48.18
C LYS A 197 -7.95 4.21 -46.76
N TRP A 198 -9.12 4.13 -46.13
CA TRP A 198 -9.28 3.70 -44.74
C TRP A 198 -10.49 2.78 -44.65
N GLY A 199 -10.35 1.70 -43.88
CA GLY A 199 -11.36 0.70 -43.58
C GLY A 199 -11.37 0.33 -42.10
N LEU A 200 -12.14 -0.70 -41.76
CA LEU A 200 -12.15 -1.35 -40.46
C LEU A 200 -11.73 -2.81 -40.64
N GLU A 201 -10.91 -3.28 -39.73
CA GLU A 201 -10.63 -4.70 -39.54
C GLU A 201 -11.25 -5.10 -38.19
N THR A 202 -11.81 -6.30 -38.14
CA THR A 202 -12.53 -6.83 -36.97
C THR A 202 -11.91 -8.17 -36.61
N ARG A 203 -11.75 -8.42 -35.32
CA ARG A 203 -11.36 -9.72 -34.77
C ARG A 203 -12.39 -10.17 -33.74
N THR A 204 -12.49 -11.48 -33.53
CA THR A 204 -13.45 -12.07 -32.59
C THR A 204 -12.76 -13.10 -31.70
N ARG A 205 -13.29 -13.32 -30.50
CA ARG A 205 -12.92 -14.40 -29.59
C ARG A 205 -14.17 -15.13 -29.13
N HIS A 206 -14.05 -16.34 -28.61
CA HIS A 206 -15.18 -17.10 -28.07
C HIS A 206 -15.14 -17.11 -26.54
N ILE A 207 -16.30 -17.36 -25.92
CA ILE A 207 -16.39 -17.62 -24.48
C ILE A 207 -16.04 -19.09 -24.26
N VAL A 208 -15.00 -19.36 -23.46
CA VAL A 208 -14.52 -20.71 -23.13
C VAL A 208 -15.31 -21.29 -21.98
N LYS A 209 -15.56 -20.51 -20.92
CA LYS A 209 -16.47 -20.90 -19.83
C LYS A 209 -17.53 -19.84 -19.62
N LYS A 210 -18.79 -20.29 -19.64
CA LYS A 210 -19.95 -19.47 -19.30
C LYS A 210 -20.10 -19.41 -17.78
N PRO A 211 -20.64 -18.30 -17.24
CA PRO A 211 -20.95 -18.19 -15.84
C PRO A 211 -22.04 -19.21 -15.46
N PRO A 212 -22.03 -19.73 -14.22
CA PRO A 212 -23.07 -20.65 -13.72
C PRO A 212 -24.47 -20.05 -13.67
N LYS A 213 -24.59 -18.72 -13.72
CA LYS A 213 -25.85 -17.99 -13.73
C LYS A 213 -25.91 -17.05 -14.94
N ASP A 214 -27.03 -17.07 -15.65
CA ASP A 214 -27.32 -16.24 -16.83
C ASP A 214 -27.42 -14.72 -16.53
N THR A 215 -27.22 -14.31 -15.28
CA THR A 215 -27.22 -12.90 -14.86
C THR A 215 -25.91 -12.17 -15.14
N ILE A 216 -24.88 -12.85 -15.64
CA ILE A 216 -23.54 -12.30 -15.82
C ILE A 216 -23.25 -12.09 -17.32
N PRO A 217 -23.23 -10.84 -17.83
CA PRO A 217 -22.82 -10.57 -19.20
C PRO A 217 -21.30 -10.71 -19.33
N CYS A 218 -20.86 -11.53 -20.29
CA CYS A 218 -19.44 -11.71 -20.58
C CYS A 218 -18.80 -10.46 -21.20
N PRO A 219 -17.47 -10.28 -21.05
CA PRO A 219 -16.76 -9.19 -21.69
C PRO A 219 -16.85 -9.29 -23.21
N THR A 220 -16.62 -8.18 -23.91
CA THR A 220 -16.75 -8.08 -25.36
C THR A 220 -15.98 -9.19 -26.10
N ILE A 221 -16.68 -9.87 -27.01
CA ILE A 221 -16.14 -10.96 -27.83
C ILE A 221 -15.73 -10.51 -29.24
N ALA A 222 -15.90 -9.24 -29.58
CA ALA A 222 -15.56 -8.67 -30.88
C ALA A 222 -14.92 -7.29 -30.76
N GLU A 223 -13.85 -7.06 -31.50
CA GLU A 223 -13.11 -5.80 -31.49
C GLU A 223 -12.86 -5.34 -32.92
N SER A 224 -12.97 -4.03 -33.19
CA SER A 224 -12.57 -3.46 -34.47
C SER A 224 -11.61 -2.30 -34.32
N ARG A 225 -10.71 -2.18 -35.29
CA ARG A 225 -9.78 -1.07 -35.38
C ARG A 225 -9.72 -0.50 -36.79
N MET A 226 -9.30 0.76 -36.88
CA MET A 226 -9.13 1.43 -38.16
C MET A 226 -7.84 0.99 -38.84
N CYS A 227 -7.96 0.62 -40.10
CA CYS A 227 -6.85 0.11 -40.90
C CYS A 227 -6.69 0.92 -42.19
N LYS A 228 -5.46 1.00 -42.69
CA LYS A 228 -5.14 1.67 -43.95
C LYS A 228 -5.24 0.65 -45.08
N MET A 229 -6.04 0.98 -46.09
CA MET A 229 -6.28 0.08 -47.22
C MET A 229 -5.28 0.36 -48.35
N ALA A 230 -4.92 -0.68 -49.10
CA ALA A 230 -4.24 -0.50 -50.37
C ALA A 230 -5.19 0.19 -51.35
N MET A 231 -4.77 1.36 -51.86
CA MET A 231 -5.57 2.13 -52.82
C MET A 231 -5.61 1.38 -54.16
N ARG A 232 -6.69 0.63 -54.37
CA ARG A 232 -6.96 -0.08 -55.63
C ARG A 232 -8.32 0.37 -56.17
N HIS A 233 -8.42 0.56 -57.48
CA HIS A 233 -9.71 0.80 -58.12
C HIS A 233 -10.51 -0.51 -58.10
N CYS A 234 -11.77 -0.45 -57.67
CA CYS A 234 -12.64 -1.62 -57.74
C CYS A 234 -12.92 -1.96 -59.20
N ARG A 235 -12.67 -3.21 -59.59
CA ARG A 235 -13.04 -3.73 -60.91
C ARG A 235 -14.58 -3.65 -61.02
N ARG A 236 -15.09 -2.81 -61.92
CA ARG A 236 -16.52 -2.43 -62.01
C ARG A 236 -17.40 -3.66 -62.29
N GLY A 237 -18.32 -3.95 -61.36
CA GLY A 237 -19.67 -4.38 -61.70
C GLY A 237 -20.57 -3.14 -61.66
N ASN A 238 -21.46 -3.01 -62.65
CA ASN A 238 -22.21 -1.81 -63.00
C ASN A 238 -23.07 -1.29 -61.82
N SER A 239 -22.77 -0.09 -61.29
CA SER A 239 -23.76 0.73 -60.56
C SER A 239 -23.25 2.17 -60.48
N GLY A 240 -23.62 2.97 -61.48
CA GLY A 240 -23.54 4.41 -61.41
C GLY A 240 -24.52 4.94 -60.36
N LYS A 241 -24.01 5.51 -59.28
CA LYS A 241 -24.67 6.60 -58.55
C LYS A 241 -23.59 7.60 -58.16
N HIS A 242 -23.72 8.83 -58.63
CA HIS A 242 -22.99 9.98 -58.11
C HIS A 242 -23.26 10.05 -56.60
N ARG A 243 -22.33 9.55 -55.79
CA ARG A 243 -22.37 9.80 -54.35
C ARG A 243 -21.88 11.22 -54.12
N SER A 244 -22.70 12.02 -53.45
CA SER A 244 -22.28 13.30 -52.89
C SER A 244 -20.95 13.12 -52.17
N LYS A 245 -19.95 13.94 -52.51
CA LYS A 245 -18.64 13.93 -51.87
C LYS A 245 -18.81 14.42 -50.43
N GLU A 246 -19.20 13.54 -49.51
CA GLU A 246 -19.15 13.85 -48.08
C GLU A 246 -17.72 14.27 -47.70
N PRO A 247 -17.54 15.28 -46.84
CA PRO A 247 -16.21 15.74 -46.43
C PRO A 247 -15.37 14.59 -45.87
N LYS A 248 -14.16 14.40 -46.40
CA LYS A 248 -13.22 13.32 -46.00
C LYS A 248 -13.01 13.26 -44.48
N LYS A 249 -13.02 14.41 -43.79
CA LYS A 249 -12.87 14.54 -42.32
C LYS A 249 -14.06 13.92 -41.56
N LYS A 250 -15.30 14.22 -41.96
CA LYS A 250 -16.54 13.67 -41.38
C LYS A 250 -16.61 12.15 -41.52
N ASN A 251 -16.15 11.63 -42.67
CA ASN A 251 -16.18 10.20 -42.97
C ASN A 251 -15.11 9.39 -42.20
N LYS A 252 -13.95 9.99 -41.91
CA LYS A 252 -12.94 9.41 -41.00
C LYS A 252 -13.43 9.39 -39.55
N GLN A 253 -14.09 10.46 -39.11
CA GLN A 253 -14.66 10.56 -37.76
C GLN A 253 -15.79 9.53 -37.55
N ARG A 254 -16.67 9.31 -38.53
CA ARG A 254 -17.66 8.22 -38.51
C ARG A 254 -17.02 6.84 -38.41
N LEU A 255 -15.87 6.61 -39.06
CA LEU A 255 -15.16 5.34 -38.95
C LEU A 255 -14.59 5.12 -37.55
N ARG A 256 -14.00 6.17 -36.94
CA ARG A 256 -13.49 6.12 -35.56
C ARG A 256 -14.62 5.85 -34.56
N PHE A 257 -15.74 6.56 -34.71
CA PHE A 257 -16.92 6.34 -33.88
C PHE A 257 -17.46 4.92 -34.02
N ARG A 258 -17.49 4.36 -35.23
CA ARG A 258 -17.87 2.95 -35.44
C ARG A 258 -16.89 1.96 -34.81
N ALA A 259 -15.58 2.23 -34.87
CA ALA A 259 -14.60 1.38 -34.19
C ALA A 259 -14.81 1.37 -32.67
N GLN A 260 -15.21 2.52 -32.10
CA GLN A 260 -15.46 2.65 -30.67
C GLN A 260 -16.81 2.05 -30.23
N ASN A 261 -17.86 2.16 -31.04
CA ASN A 261 -19.23 1.78 -30.65
C ASN A 261 -19.64 0.34 -31.01
N GLN A 262 -18.75 -0.46 -31.62
CA GLN A 262 -19.13 -1.80 -32.09
C GLN A 262 -19.39 -2.83 -30.97
N HIS A 263 -19.07 -2.51 -29.71
CA HIS A 263 -19.53 -3.28 -28.56
C HIS A 263 -21.07 -3.46 -28.58
N SER A 264 -21.80 -2.39 -28.94
CA SER A 264 -23.26 -2.39 -28.96
C SER A 264 -23.86 -3.16 -30.15
N ASP A 265 -23.22 -3.10 -31.32
CA ASP A 265 -23.73 -3.72 -32.55
C ASP A 265 -23.59 -5.26 -32.54
N HIS A 266 -22.53 -5.80 -31.92
CA HIS A 266 -22.36 -7.26 -31.78
C HIS A 266 -23.34 -7.86 -30.78
N LEU A 267 -23.67 -7.14 -29.69
CA LEU A 267 -24.70 -7.54 -28.73
C LEU A 267 -26.09 -7.58 -29.39
N ALA A 268 -26.36 -6.68 -30.35
CA ALA A 268 -27.61 -6.66 -31.10
C ALA A 268 -27.75 -7.85 -32.08
N SER A 269 -26.67 -8.25 -32.78
CA SER A 269 -26.70 -9.44 -33.66
C SER A 269 -26.78 -10.77 -32.91
N ALA A 270 -26.25 -10.85 -31.68
CA ALA A 270 -26.35 -12.05 -30.85
C ALA A 270 -27.79 -12.28 -30.35
N ARG A 271 -28.55 -11.21 -30.06
CA ARG A 271 -29.96 -11.29 -29.65
C ARG A 271 -30.93 -11.63 -30.79
N SER A 272 -30.58 -11.33 -32.04
CA SER A 272 -31.41 -11.69 -33.21
C SER A 272 -31.20 -13.12 -33.70
N SER A 273 -30.31 -13.88 -33.05
CA SER A 273 -29.94 -15.25 -33.43
C SER A 273 -30.35 -16.30 -32.39
N GLN A 274 -31.19 -15.91 -31.40
CA GLN A 274 -31.83 -16.81 -30.43
C GLN A 274 -33.32 -16.89 -30.72
#